data_AF-A0AA36HST1-F1
#
_entry.id   AF-A0AA36HST1-F1
#
_cell.length_a   1.000
_cell.length_b   1.000
_cell.length_c   1.000
_cell.angle_alpha   90.00
_cell.angle_beta   90.00
_cell.angle_gamma   90.00
#
_symmetry.space_group_name_H-M   'P 1'
#
loop_
_entity.id
_entity.type
_entity.pdbx_description
1 polymer ?
#
loop_
_entity_poly.entity_id
_entity_poly.type
_entity_poly.pdbx_seq_one_letter_code
_entity_poly.pdbx_strand_id
1 'polypeptide(L)'
;MVVPAASAASTRFSFGLARYAASLHVVLGHLHARNLSGGAYICCWGYTWVPWFFMLSGFILCAAEIKNPRQESFVDYVARRLVTIYPVYAFGLLVACCLANLNAPSAWVLVLQAWLLQAWLPLITEWGLQMQCWFLSCLVVYWALFPWLFRTVSKLTLHQVLFAMLMAIMVPVLYLVVPDLFYGNATWYEYHEWGHMRNSTDALVVMLKFHPVCYFHVFLFGMLLARFRVILSEFEFKNQPEYQKVLGVVMELLAPLGYAGLMLVFNVPVASPPFAKLSARIFALLPLQAAVVMGLAGLEGQAQPRLARCFSPFNFLESYSYCLYVMQFICMKVWIGKDFGLAFFVFLIASAALVQILVQKPAETLWKVSPTKASWRIPAALCVVVLGIWMFTRWQASEVALPELVQRDGYLDRRLPLRVEGDDEGAIINPSITLLGDELVLAARLHRRSSRLTHDQRGAVLEEIWHSKILLGSLTLSAESWQRFHGGGHIPGDSIYLRPWEGLG
;
A
#
# COMPACT_ATOMS: atom_id res chain seq x y z
N MET A 1 35.15 39.48 -14.68
CA MET A 1 34.35 38.27 -14.90
C MET A 1 32.90 38.62 -14.55
N VAL A 2 32.09 38.91 -15.57
CA VAL A 2 30.72 39.44 -15.38
C VAL A 2 29.84 38.27 -14.93
N VAL A 3 29.38 38.31 -13.68
CA VAL A 3 28.38 37.37 -13.18
C VAL A 3 27.12 37.58 -14.03
N PRO A 4 26.60 36.55 -14.73
CA PRO A 4 25.43 36.72 -15.57
C PRO A 4 24.28 37.26 -14.73
N ALA A 5 23.59 38.27 -15.24
CA ALA A 5 22.35 38.76 -14.64
C ALA A 5 21.44 37.58 -14.35
N ALA A 6 20.96 37.48 -13.11
CA ALA A 6 20.14 36.37 -12.63
C ALA A 6 18.91 36.22 -13.54
N SER A 7 18.98 35.29 -14.50
CA SER A 7 17.86 34.91 -15.34
C SER A 7 16.71 34.56 -14.40
N ALA A 8 15.53 35.16 -14.61
CA ALA A 8 14.32 34.98 -13.82
C ALA A 8 14.29 33.59 -13.17
N ALA A 9 14.73 33.52 -11.91
CA ALA A 9 15.11 32.26 -11.30
C ALA A 9 13.91 31.33 -11.38
N SER A 10 14.10 30.16 -12.00
CA SER A 10 13.07 29.13 -12.16
C SER A 10 12.35 28.98 -10.82
N THR A 11 11.09 29.41 -10.77
CA THR A 11 10.28 29.41 -9.53
C THR A 11 9.88 28.01 -9.07
N ARG A 12 10.43 26.97 -9.70
CA ARG A 12 10.16 25.56 -9.42
C ARG A 12 11.17 25.03 -8.41
N PHE A 13 10.67 24.43 -7.34
CA PHE A 13 11.49 23.77 -6.33
C PHE A 13 12.26 22.57 -6.92
N SER A 14 13.45 22.29 -6.37
CA SER A 14 14.36 21.24 -6.85
C SER A 14 14.11 19.88 -6.20
N PHE A 15 12.86 19.41 -6.21
CA PHE A 15 12.48 18.17 -5.52
C PHE A 15 12.54 16.92 -6.39
N GLY A 16 12.70 17.01 -7.72
CA GLY A 16 12.52 15.86 -8.61
C GLY A 16 13.42 14.66 -8.29
N LEU A 17 14.74 14.90 -8.14
CA LEU A 17 15.68 13.84 -7.77
C LEU A 17 15.38 13.26 -6.37
N ALA A 18 15.09 14.13 -5.39
CA ALA A 18 14.79 13.71 -4.03
C ALA A 18 13.55 12.80 -3.98
N ARG A 19 12.48 13.18 -4.68
CA ARG A 19 11.25 12.38 -4.80
C ARG A 19 11.52 11.03 -5.44
N TYR A 20 12.30 11.03 -6.52
CA TYR A 20 12.62 9.81 -7.25
C TYR A 20 13.47 8.84 -6.42
N ALA A 21 14.52 9.34 -5.75
CA ALA A 21 15.34 8.55 -4.85
C ALA A 21 14.54 8.01 -3.65
N ALA A 22 13.67 8.83 -3.07
CA ALA A 22 12.75 8.40 -2.01
C ALA A 22 11.83 7.26 -2.47
N SER A 23 11.24 7.36 -3.68
CA SER A 23 10.41 6.28 -4.25
C SER A 23 11.20 4.99 -4.46
N LEU A 24 12.42 5.05 -5.01
CA LEU A 24 13.29 3.88 -5.14
C LEU A 24 13.61 3.23 -3.80
N HIS A 25 13.88 4.05 -2.78
CA HIS A 25 14.15 3.55 -1.44
C HIS A 25 12.90 2.91 -0.80
N VAL A 26 11.68 3.42 -1.08
CA VAL A 26 10.44 2.73 -0.68
C VAL A 26 10.38 1.32 -1.30
N VAL A 27 10.72 1.18 -2.58
CA VAL A 27 10.75 -0.14 -3.25
C VAL A 27 11.76 -1.07 -2.58
N LEU A 28 12.97 -0.58 -2.28
CA LEU A 28 13.99 -1.32 -1.54
C LEU A 28 13.45 -1.77 -0.17
N GLY A 29 12.71 -0.92 0.53
CA GLY A 29 12.06 -1.28 1.79
C GLY A 29 10.99 -2.36 1.66
N HIS A 30 10.22 -2.35 0.57
CA HIS A 30 9.27 -3.42 0.29
C HIS A 30 9.96 -4.74 -0.09
N LEU A 31 11.06 -4.69 -0.84
CA LEU A 31 11.89 -5.88 -1.11
C LEU A 31 12.48 -6.43 0.20
N HIS A 32 12.99 -5.56 1.08
CA HIS A 32 13.52 -5.95 2.38
C HIS A 32 12.44 -6.62 3.25
N ALA A 33 11.25 -6.02 3.35
CA ALA A 33 10.14 -6.59 4.12
C ALA A 33 9.66 -7.96 3.60
N ARG A 34 10.01 -8.32 2.36
CA ARG A 34 9.74 -9.63 1.74
C ARG A 34 10.96 -10.55 1.73
N ASN A 35 12.06 -10.18 2.40
CA ASN A 35 13.33 -10.90 2.41
C ASN A 35 13.99 -11.04 1.02
N LEU A 36 13.78 -10.06 0.12
CA LEU A 36 14.27 -10.09 -1.27
C LEU A 36 15.50 -9.21 -1.55
N SER A 37 15.94 -8.38 -0.58
CA SER A 37 16.96 -7.34 -0.81
C SER A 37 18.35 -7.63 -0.18
N GLY A 38 18.66 -8.89 0.15
CA GLY A 38 19.96 -9.26 0.72
C GLY A 38 20.27 -8.71 2.13
N GLY A 39 19.26 -8.22 2.86
CA GLY A 39 19.40 -7.86 4.28
C GLY A 39 20.13 -6.55 4.60
N ALA A 40 20.51 -5.72 3.62
CA ALA A 40 21.20 -4.45 3.89
C ALA A 40 20.37 -3.53 4.80
N TYR A 41 20.99 -3.00 5.86
CA TYR A 41 20.32 -2.23 6.91
C TYR A 41 19.58 -1.00 6.36
N ILE A 42 20.19 -0.27 5.42
CA ILE A 42 19.57 0.88 4.75
C ILE A 42 18.20 0.55 4.18
N CYS A 43 18.03 -0.63 3.57
CA CYS A 43 16.78 -1.02 2.95
C CYS A 43 15.64 -1.10 3.96
N CYS A 44 15.89 -1.39 5.24
CA CYS A 44 14.82 -1.47 6.24
C CYS A 44 14.10 -0.13 6.47
N TRP A 45 14.69 1.00 6.06
CA TRP A 45 14.20 2.35 6.29
C TRP A 45 13.33 2.92 5.17
N GLY A 46 13.10 2.18 4.08
CA GLY A 46 12.33 2.67 2.92
C GLY A 46 10.94 3.22 3.27
N TYR A 47 10.29 2.67 4.30
CA TYR A 47 8.95 3.11 4.74
C TYR A 47 8.93 4.56 5.26
N THR A 48 10.06 5.12 5.69
CA THR A 48 10.15 6.48 6.28
C THR A 48 9.90 7.60 5.27
N TRP A 49 9.99 7.31 3.98
CA TRP A 49 9.73 8.27 2.92
C TRP A 49 8.24 8.54 2.69
N VAL A 50 7.34 7.64 3.13
CA VAL A 50 5.89 7.89 3.03
C VAL A 50 5.47 9.12 3.85
N PRO A 51 5.86 9.26 5.14
CA PRO A 51 5.74 10.50 5.90
C PRO A 51 6.34 11.72 5.18
N TRP A 52 7.54 11.57 4.61
CA TRP A 52 8.18 12.64 3.84
C TRP A 52 7.31 13.10 2.66
N PHE A 53 6.67 12.17 1.93
CA PHE A 53 5.72 12.51 0.86
C PHE A 53 4.46 13.23 1.38
N PHE A 54 3.94 12.89 2.57
CA PHE A 54 2.84 13.64 3.18
C PHE A 54 3.24 15.08 3.49
N MET A 55 4.40 15.27 4.13
CA MET A 55 4.94 16.59 4.45
C MET A 55 5.23 17.38 3.17
N LEU A 56 5.86 16.75 2.18
CA LEU A 56 6.14 17.39 0.88
C LEU A 56 4.86 17.82 0.18
N SER A 57 3.81 16.99 0.22
CA SER A 57 2.50 17.33 -0.32
C SER A 57 1.94 18.57 0.35
N GLY A 58 1.88 18.62 1.69
CA GLY A 58 1.43 19.80 2.43
C GLY A 58 2.24 21.05 2.10
N PHE A 59 3.56 20.91 1.99
CA PHE A 59 4.48 22.00 1.64
C PHE A 59 4.22 22.56 0.23
N ILE A 60 4.25 21.71 -0.79
CA ILE A 60 4.08 22.14 -2.19
C ILE A 60 2.70 22.76 -2.40
N LEU A 61 1.66 22.15 -1.84
CA LEU A 61 0.29 22.66 -1.97
C LEU A 61 0.15 24.03 -1.33
N CYS A 62 0.59 24.18 -0.07
CA CYS A 62 0.52 25.44 0.64
C CYS A 62 1.36 26.53 -0.05
N ALA A 63 2.61 26.22 -0.45
CA ALA A 63 3.48 27.17 -1.14
C ALA A 63 2.90 27.64 -2.49
N ALA A 64 2.30 26.73 -3.27
CA ALA A 64 1.66 27.08 -4.54
C ALA A 64 0.44 27.99 -4.34
N GLU A 65 -0.36 27.72 -3.30
CA GLU A 65 -1.57 28.46 -2.97
C GLU A 65 -1.27 29.84 -2.37
N ILE A 66 -0.20 29.98 -1.58
CA ILE A 66 0.27 31.31 -1.11
C ILE A 66 0.64 32.19 -2.32
N LYS A 67 1.35 31.61 -3.29
CA LYS A 67 1.80 32.35 -4.48
C LYS A 67 0.65 32.72 -5.42
N ASN A 68 -0.32 31.82 -5.59
CA ASN A 68 -1.44 32.01 -6.50
C ASN A 68 -2.74 31.52 -5.83
N PRO A 69 -3.35 32.33 -4.94
CA PRO A 69 -4.55 31.93 -4.24
C PRO A 69 -5.71 31.77 -5.23
N ARG A 70 -6.42 30.65 -5.13
CA ARG A 70 -7.58 30.32 -5.98
C ARG A 70 -8.83 30.23 -5.12
N GLN A 71 -9.90 30.80 -5.63
CA GLN A 71 -11.23 30.57 -5.08
C GLN A 71 -11.86 29.40 -5.81
N GLU A 72 -11.81 28.22 -5.20
CA GLU A 72 -12.45 27.03 -5.72
C GLU A 72 -13.14 26.24 -4.61
N SER A 73 -14.13 25.45 -4.99
CA SER A 73 -14.78 24.53 -4.06
C SER A 73 -13.82 23.39 -3.67
N PHE A 74 -14.05 22.76 -2.52
CA PHE A 74 -13.23 21.60 -2.12
C PHE A 74 -13.38 20.44 -3.12
N VAL A 75 -14.54 20.30 -3.77
CA VAL A 75 -14.80 19.26 -4.78
C VAL A 75 -13.92 19.48 -6.01
N ASP A 76 -13.88 20.70 -6.52
CA ASP A 76 -13.06 21.04 -7.69
C ASP A 76 -11.57 20.92 -7.37
N TYR A 77 -11.18 21.29 -6.14
CA TYR A 77 -9.82 21.14 -5.65
C TYR A 77 -9.39 19.67 -5.66
N VAL A 78 -10.18 18.79 -5.06
CA VAL A 78 -9.92 17.33 -5.02
C VAL A 78 -9.92 16.75 -6.44
N ALA A 79 -10.90 17.11 -7.26
CA ALA A 79 -11.01 16.63 -8.64
C ALA A 79 -9.76 16.95 -9.47
N ARG A 80 -9.28 18.19 -9.41
CA ARG A 80 -8.06 18.62 -10.12
C ARG A 80 -6.81 17.85 -9.68
N ARG A 81 -6.72 17.47 -8.40
CA ARG A 81 -5.61 16.64 -7.90
C ARG A 81 -5.73 15.20 -8.38
N LEU A 82 -6.93 14.63 -8.32
CA LEU A 82 -7.21 13.28 -8.82
C LEU A 82 -6.83 13.13 -10.30
N VAL A 83 -7.04 14.16 -11.13
CA VAL A 83 -6.61 14.14 -12.56
C VAL A 83 -5.14 13.77 -12.75
N THR A 84 -4.26 14.19 -11.84
CA THR A 84 -2.81 13.98 -11.99
C THR A 84 -2.31 12.61 -11.52
N ILE A 85 -3.09 11.90 -10.70
CA ILE A 85 -2.64 10.68 -10.02
C ILE A 85 -3.54 9.47 -10.29
N TYR A 86 -4.85 9.69 -10.35
CA TYR A 86 -5.83 8.63 -10.42
C TYR A 86 -5.71 7.78 -11.71
N PRO A 87 -5.33 8.33 -12.89
CA PRO A 87 -5.13 7.50 -14.07
C PRO A 87 -4.12 6.37 -13.88
N VAL A 88 -2.96 6.68 -13.28
CA VAL A 88 -1.90 5.69 -13.03
C VAL A 88 -2.36 4.69 -11.97
N TYR A 89 -3.00 5.16 -10.90
CA TYR A 89 -3.59 4.28 -9.89
C TYR A 89 -4.60 3.30 -10.49
N ALA A 90 -5.55 3.81 -11.29
CA ALA A 90 -6.58 3.01 -11.92
C ALA A 90 -5.97 1.94 -12.85
N PHE A 91 -5.00 2.33 -13.69
CA PHE A 91 -4.25 1.40 -14.52
C PHE A 91 -3.55 0.32 -13.68
N GLY A 92 -2.84 0.72 -12.61
CA GLY A 92 -2.19 -0.22 -11.71
C GLY A 92 -3.18 -1.17 -11.03
N LEU A 93 -4.35 -0.69 -10.60
CA LEU A 93 -5.38 -1.53 -9.99
C LEU A 93 -5.94 -2.55 -10.98
N LEU A 94 -6.20 -2.14 -12.23
CA LEU A 94 -6.67 -3.04 -13.29
C LEU A 94 -5.65 -4.15 -13.56
N VAL A 95 -4.38 -3.80 -13.78
CA VAL A 95 -3.32 -4.78 -14.03
C VAL A 95 -3.17 -5.73 -12.83
N ALA A 96 -3.18 -5.19 -11.60
CA ALA A 96 -3.10 -6.01 -10.40
C ALA A 96 -4.30 -6.95 -10.25
N CYS A 97 -5.51 -6.52 -10.63
CA CYS A 97 -6.72 -7.34 -10.63
C CYS A 97 -6.63 -8.49 -11.62
N CYS A 98 -6.21 -8.22 -12.86
CA CYS A 98 -5.96 -9.25 -13.87
C CYS A 98 -4.91 -10.27 -13.39
N LEU A 99 -3.83 -9.80 -12.75
CA LEU A 99 -2.78 -10.69 -12.24
C LEU A 99 -3.22 -11.48 -11.00
N ALA A 100 -4.17 -10.99 -10.20
CA ALA A 100 -4.63 -11.67 -8.99
C ALA A 100 -5.41 -12.95 -9.30
N ASN A 101 -6.11 -13.00 -10.43
CA ASN A 101 -6.94 -14.13 -10.85
C ASN A 101 -7.85 -14.62 -9.71
N LEU A 102 -7.79 -15.90 -9.33
CA LEU A 102 -8.60 -16.49 -8.25
C LEU A 102 -8.25 -15.98 -6.84
N ASN A 103 -7.07 -15.38 -6.68
CA ASN A 103 -6.60 -14.79 -5.42
C ASN A 103 -7.02 -13.32 -5.26
N ALA A 104 -7.92 -12.81 -6.12
CA ALA A 104 -8.47 -11.48 -5.95
C ALA A 104 -9.24 -11.36 -4.61
N PRO A 105 -9.11 -10.22 -3.91
CA PRO A 105 -9.83 -10.00 -2.65
C PRO A 105 -11.34 -9.94 -2.89
N SER A 106 -12.11 -9.86 -1.82
CA SER A 106 -13.57 -9.75 -1.89
C SER A 106 -14.00 -8.51 -2.71
N ALA A 107 -15.17 -8.61 -3.34
CA ALA A 107 -15.74 -7.54 -4.17
C ALA A 107 -15.76 -6.18 -3.45
N TRP A 108 -16.15 -6.14 -2.17
CA TRP A 108 -16.23 -4.89 -1.40
C TRP A 108 -14.85 -4.24 -1.15
N VAL A 109 -13.78 -5.03 -1.01
CA VAL A 109 -12.40 -4.50 -0.92
C VAL A 109 -11.96 -3.87 -2.25
N LEU A 110 -12.38 -4.44 -3.39
CA LEU A 110 -12.12 -3.87 -4.71
C LEU A 110 -12.89 -2.57 -4.94
N VAL A 111 -14.16 -2.50 -4.49
CA VAL A 111 -14.95 -1.26 -4.51
C VAL A 111 -14.22 -0.17 -3.72
N LEU A 112 -13.81 -0.45 -2.49
CA LEU A 112 -13.17 0.55 -1.64
C LEU A 112 -11.79 0.98 -2.17
N GLN A 113 -11.04 0.09 -2.81
CA GLN A 113 -9.83 0.48 -3.56
C GLN A 113 -10.14 1.37 -4.76
N ALA A 114 -11.17 1.05 -5.57
CA ALA A 114 -11.56 1.90 -6.69
C ALA A 114 -11.87 3.33 -6.22
N TRP A 115 -12.43 3.52 -5.04
CA TRP A 115 -12.72 4.84 -4.48
C TRP A 115 -11.58 5.47 -3.65
N LEU A 116 -10.39 4.86 -3.62
CA LEU A 116 -9.29 5.28 -2.75
C LEU A 116 -9.68 5.36 -1.27
N LEU A 117 -10.47 4.41 -0.76
CA LEU A 117 -10.93 4.37 0.63
C LEU A 117 -10.22 3.30 1.48
N GLN A 118 -9.22 2.61 0.94
CA GLN A 118 -8.60 1.45 1.59
C GLN A 118 -7.89 1.73 2.93
N ALA A 119 -7.49 2.98 3.21
CA ALA A 119 -6.80 3.34 4.45
C ALA A 119 -7.73 3.61 5.64
N TRP A 120 -9.05 3.72 5.42
CA TRP A 120 -10.02 4.08 6.46
C TRP A 120 -10.41 2.92 7.37
N LEU A 121 -10.35 1.72 6.83
CA LEU A 121 -10.73 0.51 7.54
C LEU A 121 -9.49 -0.39 7.63
N PRO A 122 -8.95 -0.62 8.84
CA PRO A 122 -7.77 -1.44 9.05
C PRO A 122 -7.83 -2.79 8.31
N LEU A 123 -8.99 -3.46 8.33
CA LEU A 123 -9.21 -4.76 7.65
C LEU A 123 -8.94 -4.71 6.14
N ILE A 124 -9.13 -3.56 5.49
CA ILE A 124 -9.02 -3.43 4.03
C ILE A 124 -7.60 -3.18 3.60
N THR A 125 -6.86 -2.39 4.37
CA THR A 125 -5.57 -1.86 3.94
C THR A 125 -4.61 -2.98 3.56
N GLU A 126 -4.60 -4.07 4.32
CA GLU A 126 -3.68 -5.19 4.14
C GLU A 126 -4.14 -6.20 3.09
N TRP A 127 -5.43 -6.22 2.75
CA TRP A 127 -6.02 -7.11 1.75
C TRP A 127 -6.13 -6.45 0.36
N GLY A 128 -5.67 -5.22 0.23
CA GLY A 128 -5.69 -4.49 -1.03
C GLY A 128 -4.74 -5.08 -2.09
N LEU A 129 -5.15 -5.05 -3.35
CA LEU A 129 -4.29 -5.41 -4.49
C LEU A 129 -3.17 -4.38 -4.68
N GLN A 130 -3.50 -3.11 -4.44
CA GLN A 130 -2.60 -1.97 -4.48
C GLN A 130 -2.35 -1.46 -3.05
N MET A 131 -2.06 -2.37 -2.11
CA MET A 131 -1.93 -2.08 -0.68
C MET A 131 -0.96 -0.92 -0.39
N GLN A 132 0.16 -0.83 -1.10
CA GLN A 132 1.12 0.28 -0.98
C GLN A 132 0.45 1.63 -1.25
N CYS A 133 -0.52 1.71 -2.16
CA CYS A 133 -1.20 2.95 -2.50
C CYS A 133 -2.18 3.46 -1.43
N TRP A 134 -2.22 2.89 -0.21
CA TRP A 134 -3.01 3.40 0.91
C TRP A 134 -2.76 4.88 1.20
N PHE A 135 -1.54 5.38 0.95
CA PHE A 135 -1.20 6.79 1.21
C PHE A 135 -2.07 7.76 0.38
N LEU A 136 -2.53 7.34 -0.81
CA LEU A 136 -3.43 8.13 -1.65
C LEU A 136 -4.80 8.33 -1.00
N SER A 137 -5.31 7.31 -0.31
CA SER A 137 -6.55 7.42 0.46
C SER A 137 -6.49 8.52 1.50
N CYS A 138 -5.35 8.64 2.18
CA CYS A 138 -5.12 9.70 3.15
C CYS A 138 -5.07 11.07 2.47
N LEU A 139 -4.36 11.18 1.35
CA LEU A 139 -4.23 12.43 0.61
C LEU A 139 -5.56 12.99 0.11
N VAL A 140 -6.50 12.15 -0.33
CA VAL A 140 -7.83 12.60 -0.79
C VAL A 140 -8.54 13.42 0.29
N VAL A 141 -8.50 12.95 1.54
CA VAL A 141 -9.14 13.67 2.65
C VAL A 141 -8.34 14.90 3.06
N TYR A 142 -7.02 14.85 2.99
CA TYR A 142 -6.22 16.05 3.24
C TYR A 142 -6.48 17.13 2.19
N TRP A 143 -6.70 16.76 0.92
CA TRP A 143 -7.10 17.72 -0.12
C TRP A 143 -8.49 18.28 0.10
N ALA A 144 -9.44 17.48 0.59
CA ALA A 144 -10.76 17.97 0.94
C ALA A 144 -10.69 19.01 2.07
N LEU A 145 -9.84 18.79 3.07
CA LEU A 145 -9.62 19.71 4.20
C LEU A 145 -8.69 20.89 3.85
N PHE A 146 -7.89 20.78 2.78
CA PHE A 146 -6.84 21.74 2.46
C PHE A 146 -7.33 23.18 2.30
N PRO A 147 -8.43 23.51 1.60
CA PRO A 147 -8.89 24.90 1.46
C PRO A 147 -9.18 25.57 2.80
N TRP A 148 -9.74 24.84 3.77
CA TRP A 148 -9.97 25.34 5.12
C TRP A 148 -8.66 25.51 5.88
N LEU A 149 -7.81 24.48 5.88
CA LEU A 149 -6.51 24.52 6.56
C LEU A 149 -5.63 25.64 6.04
N PHE A 150 -5.59 25.84 4.72
CA PHE A 150 -4.80 26.88 4.08
C PHE A 150 -5.18 28.27 4.60
N ARG A 151 -6.49 28.58 4.69
CA ARG A 151 -6.98 29.88 5.21
C ARG A 151 -6.54 30.13 6.65
N THR A 152 -6.42 29.08 7.45
CA THR A 152 -5.94 29.16 8.82
C THR A 152 -4.42 29.31 8.88
N VAL A 153 -3.68 28.42 8.19
CA VAL A 153 -2.22 28.37 8.21
C VAL A 153 -1.59 29.62 7.60
N SER A 154 -2.15 30.15 6.51
CA SER A 154 -1.66 31.36 5.84
C SER A 154 -1.70 32.61 6.73
N LYS A 155 -2.55 32.64 7.74
CA LYS A 155 -2.70 33.76 8.68
C LYS A 155 -1.82 33.65 9.92
N LEU A 156 -1.11 32.54 10.09
CA LEU A 156 -0.28 32.33 11.27
C LEU A 156 0.93 33.28 11.27
N THR A 157 1.28 33.76 12.45
CA THR A 157 2.51 34.52 12.73
C THR A 157 3.69 33.58 12.97
N LEU A 158 4.92 34.10 13.03
CA LEU A 158 6.13 33.30 13.24
C LEU A 158 6.04 32.41 14.49
N HIS A 159 5.71 33.00 15.65
CA HIS A 159 5.58 32.28 16.91
C HIS A 159 4.51 31.19 16.86
N GLN A 160 3.37 31.48 16.22
CA GLN A 160 2.30 30.50 16.05
C GLN A 160 2.71 29.35 15.13
N VAL A 161 3.45 29.63 14.06
CA VAL A 161 4.00 28.61 13.17
C VAL A 161 4.99 27.72 13.92
N LEU A 162 5.94 28.30 14.65
CA LEU A 162 6.92 27.55 15.44
C LEU A 162 6.25 26.69 16.51
N PHE A 163 5.28 27.25 17.24
CA PHE A 163 4.50 26.51 18.22
C PHE A 163 3.71 25.36 17.57
N ALA A 164 3.01 25.62 16.46
CA ALA A 164 2.26 24.59 15.75
C ALA A 164 3.17 23.49 15.19
N MET A 165 4.37 23.84 14.73
CA MET A 165 5.39 22.89 14.28
C MET A 165 5.88 22.00 15.43
N LEU A 166 6.16 22.59 16.59
CA LEU A 166 6.50 21.85 17.80
C LEU A 166 5.37 20.89 18.19
N MET A 167 4.13 21.37 18.22
CA MET A 167 2.97 20.53 18.53
C MET A 167 2.80 19.38 17.54
N ALA A 168 2.99 19.61 16.24
CA ALA A 168 2.92 18.56 15.23
C ALA A 168 3.98 17.46 15.45
N ILE A 169 5.17 17.81 15.95
CA ILE A 169 6.23 16.84 16.30
C ILE A 169 5.91 16.12 17.62
N MET A 170 5.28 16.80 18.57
CA MET A 170 5.03 16.27 19.93
C MET A 170 3.76 15.40 20.04
N VAL A 171 2.69 15.70 19.28
CA VAL A 171 1.43 14.91 19.30
C VAL A 171 1.69 13.40 19.12
N PRO A 172 2.56 12.97 18.21
CA PRO A 172 2.80 11.55 18.03
C PRO A 172 3.61 10.87 19.14
N VAL A 173 4.30 11.63 19.99
CA VAL A 173 4.94 11.07 21.20
C VAL A 173 3.87 10.48 22.13
N LEU A 174 2.67 11.06 22.15
CA LEU A 174 1.53 10.50 22.89
C LEU A 174 1.13 9.11 22.38
N TYR A 175 1.25 8.85 21.06
CA TYR A 175 0.98 7.52 20.49
C TYR A 175 1.99 6.45 20.92
N LEU A 176 3.18 6.85 21.39
CA LEU A 176 4.18 5.93 21.92
C LEU A 176 4.02 5.71 23.42
N VAL A 177 3.81 6.81 24.16
CA VAL A 177 3.73 6.79 25.62
C VAL A 177 2.46 6.07 26.08
N VAL A 178 1.31 6.31 25.43
CA VAL A 178 0.04 5.71 25.85
C VAL A 178 0.10 4.18 25.86
N PRO A 179 0.47 3.49 24.76
CA PRO A 179 0.57 2.03 24.79
C PRO A 179 1.63 1.49 25.75
N ASP A 180 2.76 2.18 25.92
CA ASP A 180 3.79 1.75 26.87
C ASP A 180 3.27 1.76 28.32
N LEU A 181 2.49 2.79 28.66
CA LEU A 181 1.81 2.91 29.96
C LEU A 181 0.75 1.81 30.20
N PHE A 182 0.07 1.35 29.15
CA PHE A 182 -1.03 0.38 29.28
C PHE A 182 -0.63 -1.09 29.05
N TYR A 183 0.38 -1.36 28.22
CA TYR A 183 0.79 -2.71 27.83
C TYR A 183 2.15 -3.13 28.39
N GLY A 184 2.92 -2.21 28.99
CA GLY A 184 4.20 -2.51 29.66
C GLY A 184 5.32 -3.01 28.74
N ASN A 185 5.11 -2.97 27.43
CA ASN A 185 6.12 -3.28 26.44
C ASN A 185 6.03 -2.35 25.24
N ALA A 186 7.12 -1.64 25.00
CA ALA A 186 7.22 -0.66 23.94
C ALA A 186 7.38 -1.26 22.52
N THR A 187 7.57 -2.58 22.39
CA THR A 187 7.55 -3.31 21.10
C THR A 187 6.20 -3.96 20.79
N TRP A 188 5.13 -3.59 21.49
CA TRP A 188 3.78 -4.14 21.30
C TRP A 188 3.30 -4.14 19.83
N TYR A 189 3.76 -3.19 19.01
CA TYR A 189 3.38 -3.07 17.61
C TYR A 189 4.06 -4.12 16.69
N GLU A 190 5.09 -4.81 17.18
CA GLU A 190 5.84 -5.83 16.43
C GLU A 190 5.14 -7.19 16.40
N TYR A 191 4.22 -7.44 17.34
CA TYR A 191 3.45 -8.68 17.40
C TYR A 191 2.40 -8.82 16.29
N HIS A 192 2.08 -7.73 15.60
CA HIS A 192 1.16 -7.76 14.48
C HIS A 192 1.81 -8.42 13.26
N GLU A 193 1.25 -9.55 12.85
CA GLU A 193 1.59 -10.26 11.63
C GLU A 193 0.76 -9.73 10.47
N TRP A 194 1.43 -9.38 9.37
CA TRP A 194 0.79 -8.81 8.19
C TRP A 194 -0.36 -9.69 7.68
N GLY A 195 -1.53 -9.10 7.45
CA GLY A 195 -2.70 -9.78 6.89
C GLY A 195 -3.52 -10.54 7.94
N HIS A 196 -3.06 -10.58 9.19
CA HIS A 196 -3.75 -11.23 10.29
C HIS A 196 -4.29 -10.19 11.28
N MET A 197 -5.62 -10.17 11.44
CA MET A 197 -6.30 -9.33 12.45
C MET A 197 -6.95 -10.23 13.50
N ARG A 198 -6.20 -10.54 14.55
CA ARG A 198 -6.61 -11.49 15.60
C ARG A 198 -7.31 -10.79 16.76
N ASN A 199 -6.93 -9.54 17.04
CA ASN A 199 -7.41 -8.80 18.19
C ASN A 199 -7.45 -7.27 17.92
N SER A 200 -7.93 -6.51 18.91
CA SER A 200 -7.98 -5.05 18.85
C SER A 200 -6.60 -4.39 18.75
N THR A 201 -5.56 -5.04 19.26
CA THR A 201 -4.17 -4.55 19.16
C THR A 201 -3.71 -4.57 17.71
N ASP A 202 -3.97 -5.64 16.96
CA ASP A 202 -3.69 -5.70 15.52
C ASP A 202 -4.42 -4.57 14.77
N ALA A 203 -5.71 -4.37 15.04
CA ALA A 203 -6.49 -3.29 14.44
C ALA A 203 -5.89 -1.90 14.76
N LEU A 204 -5.44 -1.69 16.00
CA LEU A 204 -4.79 -0.44 16.43
C LEU A 204 -3.44 -0.25 15.72
N VAL A 205 -2.61 -1.29 15.61
CA VAL A 205 -1.32 -1.22 14.90
C VAL A 205 -1.55 -0.83 13.44
N VAL A 206 -2.49 -1.47 12.77
CA VAL A 206 -2.84 -1.18 11.37
C VAL A 206 -3.40 0.24 11.25
N MET A 207 -4.25 0.68 12.17
CA MET A 207 -4.73 2.06 12.23
C MET A 207 -3.58 3.06 12.37
N LEU A 208 -2.66 2.87 13.33
CA LEU A 208 -1.50 3.75 13.50
C LEU A 208 -0.57 3.76 12.27
N LYS A 209 -0.46 2.61 11.57
CA LYS A 209 0.39 2.48 10.39
C LYS A 209 -0.18 3.13 9.15
N PHE A 210 -1.49 3.18 8.97
CA PHE A 210 -2.10 3.50 7.68
C PHE A 210 -3.23 4.53 7.73
N HIS A 211 -3.87 4.74 8.87
CA HIS A 211 -5.07 5.57 8.94
C HIS A 211 -4.74 7.06 8.68
N PRO A 212 -5.60 7.80 7.93
CA PRO A 212 -5.36 9.21 7.60
C PRO A 212 -5.16 10.10 8.84
N VAL A 213 -5.86 9.85 9.93
CA VAL A 213 -5.71 10.67 11.16
C VAL A 213 -4.26 10.63 11.68
N CYS A 214 -3.57 9.49 11.54
CA CYS A 214 -2.24 9.28 12.09
C CYS A 214 -1.11 9.96 11.30
N TYR A 215 -1.38 10.48 10.10
CA TYR A 215 -0.40 11.23 9.29
C TYR A 215 -0.86 12.66 8.98
N PHE A 216 -2.02 13.07 9.49
CA PHE A 216 -2.56 14.40 9.27
C PHE A 216 -1.61 15.49 9.79
N HIS A 217 -0.99 15.26 10.95
CA HIS A 217 -0.01 16.19 11.51
C HIS A 217 1.23 16.34 10.64
N VAL A 218 1.67 15.27 9.95
CA VAL A 218 2.81 15.31 9.02
C VAL A 218 2.50 16.18 7.80
N PHE A 219 1.29 16.03 7.26
CA PHE A 219 0.81 16.89 6.16
C PHE A 219 0.72 18.36 6.61
N LEU A 220 0.13 18.62 7.78
CA LEU A 220 0.03 19.97 8.35
C LEU A 220 1.40 20.58 8.62
N PHE A 221 2.36 19.79 9.11
CA PHE A 221 3.75 20.21 9.31
C PHE A 221 4.38 20.69 8.00
N GLY A 222 4.10 20.01 6.88
CA GLY A 222 4.43 20.48 5.53
C GLY A 222 3.85 21.86 5.20
N MET A 223 2.56 22.07 5.49
CA MET A 223 1.92 23.38 5.27
C MET A 223 2.55 24.48 6.14
N LEU A 224 2.89 24.16 7.39
CA LEU A 224 3.55 25.07 8.32
C LEU A 224 4.96 25.44 7.85
N LEU A 225 5.72 24.48 7.29
CA LEU A 225 7.03 24.76 6.68
C LEU A 225 6.93 25.72 5.50
N ALA A 226 5.90 25.58 4.66
CA ALA A 226 5.68 26.52 3.56
C ALA A 226 5.36 27.93 4.07
N ARG A 227 4.53 28.05 5.11
CA ARG A 227 4.26 29.35 5.74
C ARG A 227 5.51 29.92 6.41
N PHE A 228 6.28 29.10 7.13
CA PHE A 228 7.53 29.48 7.77
C PHE A 228 8.51 30.08 6.74
N ARG A 229 8.69 29.40 5.59
CA ARG A 229 9.49 29.87 4.46
C ARG A 229 9.07 31.26 3.97
N VAL A 230 7.77 31.50 3.84
CA VAL A 230 7.22 32.79 3.40
C VAL A 230 7.50 33.87 4.44
N ILE A 231 7.23 33.60 5.72
CA ILE A 231 7.53 34.54 6.82
C ILE A 231 9.02 34.90 6.84
N LEU A 232 9.92 33.92 6.69
CA LEU A 232 11.36 34.16 6.62
C LEU A 232 11.76 35.01 5.40
N SER A 233 11.02 34.92 4.30
CA SER A 233 11.25 35.71 3.09
C SER A 233 10.63 37.12 3.17
N GLU A 234 9.56 37.29 3.94
CA GLU A 234 8.81 38.54 4.12
C GLU A 234 9.34 39.41 5.27
N PHE A 235 9.91 38.79 6.31
CA PHE A 235 10.36 39.49 7.52
C PHE A 235 11.29 40.67 7.19
N GLU A 236 11.27 41.69 8.05
CA GLU A 236 12.00 42.97 7.93
C GLU A 236 13.52 42.85 7.71
N PHE A 237 14.07 41.64 7.77
CA PHE A 237 15.44 41.32 7.35
C PHE A 237 15.76 41.70 5.90
N LYS A 238 14.77 41.99 5.04
CA LYS A 238 15.07 42.53 3.70
C LYS A 238 15.96 43.77 3.74
N ASN A 239 15.86 44.57 4.80
CA ASN A 239 16.67 45.78 4.97
C ASN A 239 17.98 45.53 5.74
N GLN A 240 18.25 44.31 6.18
CA GLN A 240 19.44 43.97 6.97
C GLN A 240 20.29 42.90 6.24
N PRO A 241 21.31 43.32 5.45
CA PRO A 241 22.06 42.41 4.58
C PRO A 241 22.82 41.32 5.34
N GLU A 242 23.22 41.58 6.59
CA GLU A 242 23.89 40.60 7.45
C GLU A 242 22.98 39.42 7.77
N TYR A 243 21.71 39.66 8.10
CA TYR A 243 20.73 38.61 8.37
C TYR A 243 20.42 37.79 7.12
N GLN A 244 20.29 38.44 5.95
CA GLN A 244 20.11 37.74 4.68
C GLN A 244 21.28 36.80 4.38
N LYS A 245 22.52 37.23 4.68
CA LYS A 245 23.72 36.39 4.53
C LYS A 245 23.70 35.19 5.47
N VAL A 246 23.40 35.39 6.76
CA VAL A 246 23.29 34.30 7.74
C VAL A 246 22.21 33.31 7.32
N LEU A 247 21.03 33.81 6.95
CA LEU A 247 19.91 32.98 6.53
C LEU A 247 20.22 32.21 5.24
N GLY A 248 20.91 32.83 4.28
CA GLY A 248 21.41 32.15 3.09
C GLY A 248 22.37 31.00 3.43
N VAL A 249 23.30 31.21 4.37
CA VAL A 249 24.19 30.15 4.86
C VAL A 249 23.40 29.02 5.54
N VAL A 250 22.41 29.35 6.37
CA VAL A 250 21.53 28.34 6.99
C VAL A 250 20.83 27.51 5.90
N MET A 251 20.23 28.14 4.90
CA MET A 251 19.54 27.43 3.80
C MET A 251 20.48 26.55 2.98
N GLU A 252 21.75 26.97 2.79
CA GLU A 252 22.79 26.15 2.14
C GLU A 252 23.14 24.88 2.95
N LEU A 253 23.03 24.93 4.28
CA LEU A 253 23.37 23.81 5.17
C LEU A 253 22.20 22.87 5.47
N LEU A 254 20.95 23.35 5.42
CA LEU A 254 19.78 22.55 5.82
C LEU A 254 19.67 21.21 5.08
N ALA A 255 19.71 21.21 3.74
CA ALA A 255 19.56 19.97 2.98
C ALA A 255 20.76 19.01 3.15
N PRO A 256 22.03 19.45 3.07
CA PRO A 256 23.18 18.60 3.39
C PRO A 256 23.11 18.00 4.80
N LEU A 257 22.79 18.79 5.83
CA LEU A 257 22.67 18.29 7.20
C LEU A 257 21.49 17.31 7.35
N GLY A 258 20.36 17.60 6.72
CA GLY A 258 19.21 16.69 6.68
C GLY A 258 19.55 15.35 6.04
N TYR A 259 20.21 15.34 4.88
CA TYR A 259 20.66 14.10 4.24
C TYR A 259 21.72 13.38 5.05
N ALA A 260 22.71 14.08 5.62
CA ALA A 260 23.74 13.48 6.45
C ALA A 260 23.14 12.79 7.69
N GLY A 261 22.19 13.45 8.37
CA GLY A 261 21.46 12.88 9.50
C GLY A 261 20.63 11.65 9.10
N LEU A 262 19.92 11.71 7.98
CA LEU A 262 19.16 10.56 7.47
C LEU A 262 20.09 9.39 7.11
N MET A 263 21.21 9.66 6.45
CA MET A 263 22.19 8.62 6.10
C MET A 263 22.86 8.01 7.32
N LEU A 264 23.10 8.80 8.37
CA LEU A 264 23.57 8.28 9.65
C LEU A 264 22.57 7.27 10.24
N VAL A 265 21.30 7.64 10.35
CA VAL A 265 20.24 6.74 10.84
C VAL A 265 20.11 5.51 9.95
N PHE A 266 20.17 5.68 8.64
CA PHE A 266 19.95 4.59 7.69
C PHE A 266 21.10 3.59 7.57
N ASN A 267 22.31 3.95 7.99
CA ASN A 267 23.49 3.10 7.86
C ASN A 267 24.07 2.64 9.21
N VAL A 268 23.76 3.33 10.30
CA VAL A 268 24.32 3.03 11.63
C VAL A 268 23.21 2.56 12.57
N PRO A 269 23.12 1.24 12.89
CA PRO A 269 22.06 0.70 13.74
C PRO A 269 21.91 1.37 15.10
N VAL A 270 23.03 1.79 15.70
CA VAL A 270 23.06 2.50 17.00
C VAL A 270 22.43 3.89 16.92
N ALA A 271 22.36 4.50 15.73
CA ALA A 271 21.73 5.81 15.53
C ALA A 271 20.21 5.72 15.34
N SER A 272 19.64 4.51 15.36
CA SER A 272 18.20 4.30 15.24
C SER A 272 17.44 4.96 16.40
N PRO A 273 16.39 5.77 16.14
CA PRO A 273 15.58 6.31 17.22
C PRO A 273 14.88 5.19 18.02
N PRO A 274 14.55 5.43 19.30
CA PRO A 274 13.71 4.53 20.08
C PRO A 274 12.39 4.26 19.36
N PHE A 275 11.88 3.02 19.42
CA PHE A 275 10.66 2.61 18.72
C PHE A 275 10.71 2.86 17.21
N ALA A 276 11.90 2.69 16.64
CA ALA A 276 12.31 3.06 15.29
C ALA A 276 11.20 2.93 14.23
N LYS A 277 10.56 1.77 14.14
CA LYS A 277 9.52 1.49 13.13
C LYS A 277 8.34 2.45 13.22
N LEU A 278 7.89 2.79 14.43
CA LEU A 278 6.77 3.70 14.63
C LEU A 278 7.29 5.14 14.74
N SER A 279 8.23 5.43 15.64
CA SER A 279 8.75 6.79 15.86
C SER A 279 9.29 7.45 14.59
N ALA A 280 10.02 6.71 13.74
CA ALA A 280 10.54 7.21 12.48
C ALA A 280 9.46 7.47 11.42
N ARG A 281 8.29 6.80 11.53
CA ARG A 281 7.12 7.12 10.68
C ARG A 281 6.47 8.43 11.11
N ILE A 282 6.30 8.63 12.42
CA ILE A 282 5.38 9.64 12.91
C ILE A 282 6.05 10.94 13.36
N PHE A 283 7.29 10.95 13.85
CA PHE A 283 7.91 12.21 14.29
C PHE A 283 9.44 12.27 14.28
N ALA A 284 10.14 11.18 14.62
CA ALA A 284 11.57 11.26 14.96
C ALA A 284 12.45 11.76 13.80
N LEU A 285 12.10 11.40 12.56
CA LEU A 285 12.83 11.83 11.37
C LEU A 285 12.26 13.11 10.72
N LEU A 286 11.12 13.63 11.19
CA LEU A 286 10.49 14.81 10.60
C LEU A 286 11.41 16.04 10.57
N PRO A 287 12.21 16.35 11.61
CA PRO A 287 13.13 17.50 11.55
C PRO A 287 14.18 17.39 10.45
N LEU A 288 14.78 16.21 10.28
CA LEU A 288 15.78 15.95 9.23
C LEU A 288 15.14 16.02 7.84
N GLN A 289 13.96 15.42 7.71
CA GLN A 289 13.15 15.46 6.50
C GLN A 289 12.74 16.89 6.13
N ALA A 290 12.36 17.71 7.10
CA ALA A 290 12.02 19.12 6.91
C ALA A 290 13.22 19.96 6.50
N ALA A 291 14.40 19.69 7.07
CA ALA A 291 15.64 20.33 6.66
C ALA A 291 15.95 20.05 5.18
N VAL A 292 15.72 18.82 4.71
CA VAL A 292 15.80 18.48 3.27
C VAL A 292 14.79 19.28 2.45
N VAL A 293 13.51 19.34 2.86
CA VAL A 293 12.47 20.08 2.13
C VAL A 293 12.80 21.57 2.05
N MET A 294 13.14 22.21 3.17
CA MET A 294 13.47 23.63 3.24
C MET A 294 14.74 23.96 2.45
N GLY A 295 15.82 23.19 2.65
CA GLY A 295 17.09 23.43 1.96
C GLY A 295 17.01 23.21 0.44
N LEU A 296 16.14 22.31 -0.05
CA LEU A 296 15.90 22.13 -1.49
C LEU A 296 14.91 23.16 -2.07
N ALA A 297 14.07 23.78 -1.24
CA ALA A 297 13.16 24.84 -1.68
C ALA A 297 13.84 26.21 -1.77
N GLY A 298 14.81 26.49 -0.89
CA GLY A 298 15.42 27.81 -0.74
C GLY A 298 14.43 28.87 -0.24
N LEU A 299 14.84 30.13 -0.23
CA LEU A 299 13.98 31.27 0.11
C LEU A 299 13.59 32.06 -1.14
N GLU A 300 12.49 32.82 -1.05
CA GLU A 300 12.07 33.67 -2.15
C GLU A 300 12.95 34.91 -2.25
N GLY A 301 13.35 35.26 -3.48
CA GLY A 301 14.23 36.40 -3.74
C GLY A 301 15.72 36.14 -3.48
N GLN A 302 16.10 34.97 -2.95
CA GLN A 302 17.50 34.57 -2.79
C GLN A 302 17.95 33.60 -3.88
N ALA A 303 19.27 33.51 -4.08
CA ALA A 303 19.85 32.47 -4.92
C ALA A 303 19.53 31.08 -4.35
N GLN A 304 19.19 30.13 -5.22
CA GLN A 304 18.94 28.75 -4.81
C GLN A 304 20.20 28.12 -4.18
N PRO A 305 20.04 27.37 -3.07
CA PRO A 305 21.14 26.64 -2.46
C PRO A 305 21.91 25.77 -3.47
N ARG A 306 23.22 25.58 -3.29
CA ARG A 306 24.09 24.81 -4.20
C ARG A 306 23.53 23.41 -4.47
N LEU A 307 23.13 22.69 -3.41
CA LEU A 307 22.57 21.35 -3.55
C LEU A 307 21.24 21.38 -4.33
N ALA A 308 20.37 22.35 -4.06
CA ALA A 308 19.13 22.56 -4.81
C ALA A 308 19.40 22.85 -6.29
N ARG A 309 20.42 23.67 -6.60
CA ARG A 309 20.85 23.92 -7.99
C ARG A 309 21.35 22.65 -8.67
N CYS A 310 22.16 21.84 -7.99
CA CYS A 310 22.62 20.55 -8.51
C CYS A 310 21.46 19.58 -8.77
N PHE A 311 20.38 19.66 -7.98
CA PHE A 311 19.20 18.80 -8.12
C PHE A 311 18.23 19.29 -9.21
N SER A 312 18.25 20.59 -9.54
CA SER A 312 17.30 21.20 -10.48
C SER A 312 17.24 20.59 -11.89
N PRO A 313 18.35 20.12 -12.51
CA PRO A 313 18.30 19.47 -13.84
C PRO A 313 17.49 18.17 -13.84
N PHE A 314 17.31 17.56 -12.68
CA PHE A 314 16.60 16.29 -12.49
C PHE A 314 15.12 16.48 -12.12
N ASN A 315 14.58 17.70 -12.22
CA ASN A 315 13.17 17.97 -11.91
C ASN A 315 12.17 17.20 -12.78
N PHE A 316 12.60 16.70 -13.95
CA PHE A 316 11.76 15.83 -14.78
C PHE A 316 11.43 14.48 -14.11
N LEU A 317 12.28 13.99 -13.20
CA LEU A 317 12.11 12.73 -12.48
C LEU A 317 10.89 12.72 -11.55
N GLU A 318 10.38 13.90 -11.17
CA GLU A 318 9.16 14.04 -10.37
C GLU A 318 7.98 13.28 -10.98
N SER A 319 7.83 13.33 -12.31
CA SER A 319 6.72 12.68 -13.01
C SER A 319 6.84 11.15 -13.04
N TYR A 320 8.04 10.61 -12.87
CA TYR A 320 8.29 9.16 -12.88
C TYR A 320 8.21 8.54 -11.48
N SER A 321 8.51 9.32 -10.44
CA SER A 321 8.49 8.90 -9.03
C SER A 321 7.16 8.24 -8.65
N TYR A 322 6.03 8.80 -9.08
CA TYR A 322 4.71 8.24 -8.77
C TYR A 322 4.41 6.97 -9.56
N CYS A 323 4.73 6.91 -10.85
CA CYS A 323 4.59 5.70 -11.66
C CYS A 323 5.41 4.54 -11.10
N LEU A 324 6.65 4.82 -10.65
CA LEU A 324 7.52 3.84 -10.00
C LEU A 324 6.88 3.27 -8.73
N TYR A 325 6.29 4.15 -7.92
CA TYR A 325 5.62 3.76 -6.69
C TYR A 325 4.40 2.85 -6.93
N VAL A 326 3.56 3.16 -7.92
CA VAL A 326 2.36 2.37 -8.25
C VAL A 326 2.75 1.02 -8.85
N MET A 327 3.74 1.00 -9.75
CA MET A 327 4.10 -0.20 -10.51
C MET A 327 4.91 -1.23 -9.72
N GLN A 328 5.49 -0.87 -8.57
CA GLN A 328 6.45 -1.71 -7.86
C GLN A 328 5.98 -3.16 -7.61
N PHE A 329 4.77 -3.39 -7.06
CA PHE A 329 4.32 -4.75 -6.77
C PHE A 329 3.85 -5.51 -8.02
N ILE A 330 3.36 -4.80 -9.03
CA ILE A 330 3.07 -5.40 -10.34
C ILE A 330 4.37 -5.93 -10.93
N CYS A 331 5.39 -5.08 -11.00
CA CYS A 331 6.70 -5.44 -11.52
C CYS A 331 7.33 -6.58 -10.71
N MET A 332 7.24 -6.57 -9.37
CA MET A 332 7.72 -7.69 -8.54
C MET A 332 7.01 -9.01 -8.87
N LYS A 333 5.71 -8.97 -9.15
CA LYS A 333 4.92 -10.17 -9.43
C LYS A 333 5.19 -10.78 -10.81
N VAL A 334 5.49 -9.95 -11.81
CA VAL A 334 5.80 -10.40 -13.18
C VAL A 334 7.29 -10.57 -13.44
N TRP A 335 8.13 -10.32 -12.44
CA TRP A 335 9.58 -10.46 -12.57
C TRP A 335 9.96 -11.93 -12.71
N ILE A 336 10.66 -12.27 -13.81
CA ILE A 336 11.08 -13.64 -14.12
C ILE A 336 12.48 -13.93 -13.52
N GLY A 337 13.24 -12.90 -13.19
CA GLY A 337 14.56 -13.05 -12.58
C GLY A 337 14.47 -13.63 -11.17
N LYS A 338 15.47 -14.43 -10.79
CA LYS A 338 15.57 -14.98 -9.42
C LYS A 338 15.93 -13.91 -8.39
N ASP A 339 16.71 -12.92 -8.81
CA ASP A 339 17.25 -11.88 -7.93
C ASP A 339 16.63 -10.50 -8.20
N PHE A 340 16.44 -9.72 -7.14
CA PHE A 340 15.94 -8.33 -7.19
C PHE A 340 17.10 -7.31 -7.18
N GLY A 341 18.06 -7.51 -8.08
CA GLY A 341 19.24 -6.64 -8.26
C GLY A 341 19.03 -5.50 -9.25
N LEU A 342 20.13 -5.02 -9.85
CA LEU A 342 20.12 -3.92 -10.82
C LEU A 342 19.17 -4.15 -12.01
N ALA A 343 19.11 -5.38 -12.52
CA ALA A 343 18.24 -5.74 -13.64
C ALA A 343 16.74 -5.51 -13.32
N PHE A 344 16.31 -5.84 -12.09
CA PHE A 344 14.94 -5.58 -11.64
C PHE A 344 14.64 -4.08 -11.61
N PHE A 345 15.57 -3.26 -11.11
CA PHE A 345 15.38 -1.81 -11.08
C PHE A 345 15.34 -1.18 -12.47
N VAL A 346 16.18 -1.66 -13.41
CA VAL A 346 16.08 -1.23 -14.82
C VAL A 346 14.71 -1.58 -15.39
N PHE A 347 14.21 -2.79 -15.15
CA PHE A 347 12.87 -3.22 -15.56
C PHE A 347 11.74 -2.36 -14.95
N LEU A 348 11.82 -2.08 -13.64
CA LEU A 348 10.86 -1.24 -12.93
C LEU A 348 10.85 0.18 -13.48
N ILE A 349 12.03 0.77 -13.69
CA ILE A 349 12.18 2.14 -14.22
C ILE A 349 11.63 2.23 -15.64
N ALA A 350 11.95 1.26 -16.50
CA ALA A 350 11.42 1.17 -17.86
C ALA A 350 9.89 1.06 -17.85
N SER A 351 9.33 0.19 -16.99
CA SER A 351 7.89 0.03 -16.82
C SER A 351 7.22 1.33 -16.35
N ALA A 352 7.80 2.02 -15.37
CA ALA A 352 7.31 3.30 -14.88
C ALA A 352 7.35 4.39 -15.96
N ALA A 353 8.40 4.42 -16.78
CA ALA A 353 8.52 5.35 -17.90
C ALA A 353 7.45 5.11 -18.97
N LEU A 354 7.19 3.84 -19.31
CA LEU A 354 6.11 3.47 -20.24
C LEU A 354 4.75 3.89 -19.70
N VAL A 355 4.44 3.62 -18.43
CA VAL A 355 3.16 4.02 -17.83
C VAL A 355 3.00 5.54 -17.79
N GLN A 356 4.07 6.28 -17.52
CA GLN A 356 4.02 7.74 -17.62
C GLN A 356 3.66 8.17 -19.06
N ILE A 357 4.41 7.71 -20.06
CA ILE A 357 4.21 8.13 -21.45
C ILE A 357 2.84 7.72 -21.99
N LEU A 358 2.41 6.49 -21.72
CA LEU A 358 1.23 5.87 -22.35
C LEU A 358 -0.06 6.08 -21.56
N VAL A 359 0.00 6.27 -20.24
CA VAL A 359 -1.18 6.38 -19.38
C VAL A 359 -1.31 7.78 -18.80
N GLN A 360 -0.30 8.26 -18.08
CA GLN A 360 -0.43 9.50 -17.31
C GLN A 360 -0.48 10.74 -18.20
N LYS A 361 0.48 10.95 -19.12
CA LYS A 361 0.47 12.15 -20.00
C LYS A 361 -0.82 12.30 -20.83
N PRO A 362 -1.32 11.23 -21.50
CA PRO A 362 -2.56 11.32 -22.25
C PRO A 362 -3.76 11.61 -21.33
N ALA A 363 -3.85 10.91 -20.19
CA ALA A 363 -4.96 11.10 -19.26
C ALA A 363 -4.98 12.50 -18.65
N GLU A 364 -3.81 13.06 -18.27
CA GLU A 364 -3.72 14.43 -17.80
C GLU A 364 -4.21 15.43 -18.86
N THR A 365 -3.94 15.18 -20.13
CA THR A 365 -4.39 16.04 -21.23
C THR A 365 -5.91 15.93 -21.42
N LEU A 366 -6.43 14.71 -21.44
CA LEU A 366 -7.86 14.43 -21.65
C LEU A 366 -8.72 14.92 -20.47
N TRP A 367 -8.30 14.65 -19.24
CA TRP A 367 -9.13 14.91 -18.05
C TRP A 367 -9.09 16.38 -17.63
N LYS A 368 -8.09 17.17 -18.07
CA LYS A 368 -8.07 18.63 -17.90
C LYS A 368 -9.28 19.32 -18.54
N VAL A 369 -9.93 18.70 -19.54
CA VAL A 369 -11.13 19.25 -20.18
C VAL A 369 -12.32 19.29 -19.22
N SER A 370 -12.46 18.30 -18.33
CA SER A 370 -13.56 18.25 -17.35
C SER A 370 -13.16 17.47 -16.08
N PRO A 371 -12.31 18.08 -15.21
CA PRO A 371 -11.75 17.41 -14.03
C PRO A 371 -12.81 16.80 -13.11
N THR A 372 -13.88 17.56 -12.82
CA THR A 372 -14.93 17.15 -11.89
C THR A 372 -15.71 15.95 -12.42
N LYS A 373 -16.08 15.92 -13.71
CA LYS A 373 -16.75 14.74 -14.27
C LYS A 373 -15.82 13.52 -14.28
N ALA A 374 -14.54 13.71 -14.62
CA ALA A 374 -13.55 12.64 -14.66
C ALA A 374 -13.32 12.03 -13.27
N SER A 375 -13.21 12.87 -12.23
CA SER A 375 -12.94 12.40 -10.85
C SER A 375 -14.06 11.55 -10.25
N TRP A 376 -15.28 11.61 -10.79
CA TRP A 376 -16.41 10.79 -10.32
C TRP A 376 -16.71 9.62 -11.25
N ARG A 377 -16.74 9.86 -12.56
CA ARG A 377 -17.09 8.82 -13.54
C ARG A 377 -16.06 7.72 -13.62
N ILE A 378 -14.78 8.05 -13.44
CA ILE A 378 -13.69 7.09 -13.66
C ILE A 378 -13.55 6.13 -12.48
N PRO A 379 -13.64 6.55 -11.21
CA PRO A 379 -13.78 5.60 -10.11
C PRO A 379 -15.01 4.70 -10.23
N ALA A 380 -16.16 5.24 -10.64
CA ALA A 380 -17.36 4.45 -10.86
C ALA A 380 -17.18 3.42 -12.00
N ALA A 381 -16.61 3.83 -13.13
CA ALA A 381 -16.30 2.93 -14.25
C ALA A 381 -15.27 1.87 -13.86
N LEU A 382 -14.20 2.27 -13.15
CA LEU A 382 -13.19 1.36 -12.64
C LEU A 382 -13.82 0.32 -11.71
N CYS A 383 -14.70 0.73 -10.80
CA CYS A 383 -15.45 -0.15 -9.91
C CYS A 383 -16.24 -1.21 -10.70
N VAL A 384 -16.98 -0.81 -11.72
CA VAL A 384 -17.73 -1.75 -12.58
C VAL A 384 -16.78 -2.73 -13.27
N VAL A 385 -15.66 -2.25 -13.83
CA VAL A 385 -14.69 -3.10 -14.54
C VAL A 385 -14.02 -4.10 -13.59
N VAL A 386 -13.52 -3.67 -12.42
CA VAL A 386 -12.85 -4.59 -11.47
C VAL A 386 -13.83 -5.62 -10.90
N LEU A 387 -15.10 -5.24 -10.68
CA LEU A 387 -16.14 -6.18 -10.28
C LEU A 387 -16.48 -7.16 -11.41
N GLY A 388 -16.52 -6.71 -12.65
CA GLY A 388 -16.70 -7.58 -13.82
C GLY A 388 -15.58 -8.61 -13.94
N ILE A 389 -14.31 -8.18 -13.81
CA ILE A 389 -13.15 -9.09 -13.79
C ILE A 389 -13.27 -10.09 -12.64
N TRP A 390 -13.58 -9.62 -11.43
CA TRP A 390 -13.74 -10.47 -10.25
C TRP A 390 -14.86 -11.52 -10.41
N MET A 391 -16.02 -11.12 -10.96
CA MET A 391 -17.12 -12.05 -11.21
C MET A 391 -16.73 -13.09 -12.27
N PHE A 392 -16.08 -12.67 -13.35
CA PHE A 392 -15.65 -13.55 -14.43
C PHE A 392 -14.63 -14.59 -13.94
N THR A 393 -13.61 -14.17 -13.17
CA THR A 393 -12.62 -15.12 -12.64
C THR A 393 -13.24 -16.11 -11.66
N ARG A 394 -14.20 -15.67 -10.84
CA ARG A 394 -14.94 -16.56 -9.92
C ARG A 394 -15.83 -17.55 -10.65
N TRP A 395 -16.49 -17.13 -11.72
CA TRP A 395 -17.29 -18.01 -12.57
C TRP A 395 -16.40 -19.07 -13.24
N GLN A 396 -15.25 -18.69 -13.78
CA GLN A 396 -14.30 -19.67 -14.30
C GLN A 396 -13.81 -20.64 -13.20
N ALA A 397 -13.57 -20.14 -11.98
CA ALA A 397 -13.16 -20.98 -10.85
C ALA A 397 -14.17 -22.09 -10.52
N SER A 398 -15.47 -21.81 -10.63
CA SER A 398 -16.50 -22.81 -10.42
C SER A 398 -16.52 -23.89 -11.51
N GLU A 399 -15.89 -23.64 -12.66
CA GLU A 399 -15.85 -24.55 -13.80
C GLU A 399 -14.50 -25.27 -13.98
N VAL A 400 -13.40 -24.80 -13.36
CA VAL A 400 -12.13 -25.53 -13.39
C VAL A 400 -12.25 -26.76 -12.50
N ALA A 401 -12.67 -27.87 -13.11
CA ALA A 401 -12.42 -29.20 -12.56
C ALA A 401 -10.92 -29.31 -12.27
N LEU A 402 -10.54 -29.52 -11.01
CA LEU A 402 -9.17 -29.89 -10.67
C LEU A 402 -8.76 -31.05 -11.58
N PRO A 403 -7.55 -31.02 -12.18
CA PRO A 403 -7.10 -32.10 -13.05
C PRO A 403 -7.25 -33.43 -12.30
N GLU A 404 -7.75 -34.45 -12.99
CA GLU A 404 -8.01 -35.76 -12.37
C GLU A 404 -6.76 -36.38 -11.75
N LEU A 405 -5.58 -35.99 -12.25
CA LEU A 405 -4.27 -36.47 -11.82
C LEU A 405 -3.27 -35.31 -11.75
N VAL A 406 -2.57 -35.18 -10.63
CA VAL A 406 -1.41 -34.30 -10.46
C VAL A 406 -0.25 -35.16 -9.97
N GLN A 407 0.82 -35.23 -10.76
CA GLN A 407 2.05 -35.95 -10.39
C GLN A 407 3.18 -34.95 -10.22
N ARG A 408 3.85 -34.98 -9.05
CA ARG A 408 5.00 -34.11 -8.77
C ARG A 408 5.93 -34.75 -7.75
N ASP A 409 7.23 -34.81 -8.05
CA ASP A 409 8.27 -35.24 -7.12
C ASP A 409 8.04 -36.62 -6.48
N GLY A 410 7.48 -37.57 -7.24
CA GLY A 410 7.12 -38.91 -6.76
C GLY A 410 5.80 -38.98 -5.98
N TYR A 411 5.15 -37.85 -5.74
CA TYR A 411 3.80 -37.78 -5.19
C TYR A 411 2.76 -37.85 -6.32
N LEU A 412 1.68 -38.59 -6.06
CA LEU A 412 0.54 -38.74 -6.95
C LEU A 412 -0.71 -38.27 -6.21
N ASP A 413 -1.28 -37.15 -6.63
CA ASP A 413 -2.60 -36.71 -6.21
C ASP A 413 -3.60 -37.08 -7.32
N ARG A 414 -4.61 -37.86 -6.97
CA ARG A 414 -5.62 -38.33 -7.92
C ARG A 414 -7.00 -38.13 -7.33
N ARG A 415 -7.90 -37.59 -8.17
CA ARG A 415 -9.31 -37.50 -7.82
C ARG A 415 -9.93 -38.90 -7.83
N LEU A 416 -10.36 -39.36 -6.66
CA LEU A 416 -11.13 -40.59 -6.54
C LEU A 416 -12.56 -40.36 -7.04
N PRO A 417 -13.15 -41.24 -7.87
CA PRO A 417 -14.52 -41.11 -8.37
C PRO A 417 -15.54 -41.55 -7.31
N LEU A 418 -15.50 -40.90 -6.14
CA LEU A 418 -16.37 -41.22 -5.01
C LEU A 418 -17.80 -40.77 -5.29
N ARG A 419 -18.77 -41.65 -5.07
CA ARG A 419 -20.20 -41.34 -5.09
C ARG A 419 -20.81 -41.74 -3.76
N VAL A 420 -21.77 -40.99 -3.25
CA VAL A 420 -22.56 -41.40 -2.09
C VAL A 420 -23.73 -42.22 -2.60
N GLU A 421 -24.03 -43.34 -1.96
CA GLU A 421 -25.24 -44.09 -2.27
C GLU A 421 -26.46 -43.35 -1.67
N GLY A 422 -27.43 -43.00 -2.52
CA GLY A 422 -28.61 -42.19 -2.18
C GLY A 422 -28.51 -40.71 -2.61
N ASP A 423 -29.60 -39.97 -2.47
CA ASP A 423 -29.74 -38.55 -2.90
C ASP A 423 -29.16 -37.55 -1.89
N ASP A 424 -28.20 -37.95 -1.07
CA ASP A 424 -27.67 -37.11 0.00
C ASP A 424 -26.66 -36.08 -0.57
N GLU A 425 -27.14 -34.86 -0.82
CA GLU A 425 -26.32 -33.74 -1.29
C GLU A 425 -25.36 -33.25 -0.20
N GLY A 426 -24.08 -33.59 -0.31
CA GLY A 426 -23.02 -33.13 0.59
C GLY A 426 -21.63 -33.21 -0.04
N ALA A 427 -20.68 -32.49 0.55
CA ALA A 427 -19.27 -32.53 0.14
C ALA A 427 -18.55 -33.68 0.85
N ILE A 428 -17.93 -34.58 0.09
CA ILE A 428 -17.07 -35.62 0.65
C ILE A 428 -15.70 -34.99 0.96
N ILE A 429 -15.27 -35.08 2.22
CA ILE A 429 -13.97 -34.57 2.67
C ILE A 429 -13.16 -35.66 3.38
N ASN A 430 -11.85 -35.43 3.46
CA ASN A 430 -10.89 -36.26 4.18
C ASN A 430 -11.00 -37.77 3.89
N PRO A 431 -10.99 -38.20 2.61
CA PRO A 431 -10.95 -39.62 2.30
C PRO A 431 -9.67 -40.25 2.87
N SER A 432 -9.84 -41.30 3.64
CA SER A 432 -8.80 -42.18 4.15
C SER A 432 -8.93 -43.52 3.45
N ILE A 433 -7.81 -44.11 3.07
CA ILE A 433 -7.76 -45.39 2.38
C ILE A 433 -6.93 -46.37 3.17
N THR A 434 -7.37 -47.63 3.24
CA THR A 434 -6.60 -48.74 3.78
C THR A 434 -6.78 -49.98 2.91
N LEU A 435 -5.81 -50.89 2.96
CA LEU A 435 -5.85 -52.15 2.24
C LEU A 435 -6.08 -53.30 3.22
N LEU A 436 -7.06 -54.15 2.92
CA LEU A 436 -7.38 -55.35 3.67
C LEU A 436 -7.39 -56.54 2.71
N GLY A 437 -6.24 -57.22 2.58
CA GLY A 437 -6.05 -58.23 1.53
C GLY A 437 -6.11 -57.61 0.13
N ASP A 438 -7.01 -58.12 -0.70
CA ASP A 438 -7.25 -57.61 -2.06
C ASP A 438 -8.35 -56.52 -2.10
N GLU A 439 -8.77 -56.00 -0.94
CA GLU A 439 -9.83 -55.00 -0.83
C GLU A 439 -9.27 -53.64 -0.40
N LEU A 440 -9.52 -52.61 -1.23
CA LEU A 440 -9.30 -51.22 -0.87
C LEU A 440 -10.52 -50.72 -0.12
N VAL A 441 -10.36 -50.44 1.16
CA VAL A 441 -11.40 -49.87 2.01
C VAL A 441 -11.21 -48.35 2.07
N LEU A 442 -12.27 -47.61 1.80
CA LEU A 442 -12.31 -46.16 1.83
C LEU A 442 -13.22 -45.71 2.95
N ALA A 443 -12.72 -44.80 3.79
CA ALA A 443 -13.50 -44.08 4.77
C ALA A 443 -13.45 -42.60 4.43
N ALA A 444 -14.59 -41.94 4.32
CA ALA A 444 -14.64 -40.51 4.08
C ALA A 444 -15.68 -39.86 5.00
N ARG A 445 -15.76 -38.53 4.97
CA ARG A 445 -16.77 -37.81 5.73
C ARG A 445 -17.65 -37.00 4.80
N LEU A 446 -18.96 -37.20 4.88
CA LEU A 446 -19.93 -36.36 4.20
C LEU A 446 -20.21 -35.14 5.07
N HIS A 447 -19.80 -33.96 4.60
CA HIS A 447 -20.12 -32.68 5.21
C HIS A 447 -21.28 -32.02 4.47
N ARG A 448 -22.33 -31.68 5.22
CA ARG A 448 -23.44 -30.87 4.72
C ARG A 448 -23.65 -29.70 5.65
N ARG A 449 -23.81 -28.51 5.08
CA ARG A 449 -24.21 -27.31 5.82
C ARG A 449 -25.68 -27.05 5.60
N SER A 450 -26.44 -26.93 6.69
CA SER A 450 -27.82 -26.45 6.64
C SER A 450 -27.93 -25.16 7.44
N SER A 451 -28.52 -24.13 6.85
CA SER A 451 -28.77 -22.87 7.54
C SER A 451 -30.24 -22.79 7.92
N ARG A 452 -30.53 -22.43 9.18
CA ARG A 452 -31.87 -22.18 9.69
C ARG A 452 -31.92 -20.76 10.23
N LEU A 453 -32.76 -19.91 9.66
CA LEU A 453 -33.03 -18.60 10.22
C LEU A 453 -34.16 -18.74 11.25
N THR A 454 -33.87 -18.47 12.51
CA THR A 454 -34.84 -18.43 13.60
C THR A 454 -35.08 -16.98 14.00
N HIS A 455 -36.36 -16.62 14.20
CA HIS A 455 -36.74 -15.31 14.74
C HIS A 455 -37.15 -15.49 16.19
N ASP A 456 -36.49 -14.78 17.10
CA ASP A 456 -36.88 -14.70 18.50
C ASP A 456 -37.20 -13.24 18.89
N GLN A 457 -37.59 -13.01 20.15
CA GLN A 457 -37.90 -11.66 20.64
C GLN A 457 -36.68 -10.71 20.65
N ARG A 458 -35.45 -11.21 20.42
CA ARG A 458 -34.19 -10.46 20.44
C ARG A 458 -33.65 -10.18 19.03
N GLY A 459 -34.17 -10.84 17.99
CA GLY A 459 -33.82 -10.56 16.60
C GLY A 459 -33.89 -11.79 15.71
N ALA A 460 -33.27 -11.68 14.53
CA ALA A 460 -33.06 -12.81 13.63
C ALA A 460 -31.72 -13.48 13.96
N VAL A 461 -31.75 -14.78 14.27
CA VAL A 461 -30.57 -15.61 14.50
C VAL A 461 -30.41 -16.55 13.31
N LEU A 462 -29.26 -16.48 12.62
CA LEU A 462 -28.92 -17.45 11.58
C LEU A 462 -28.12 -18.59 12.23
N GLU A 463 -28.76 -19.74 12.41
CA GLU A 463 -28.10 -20.96 12.86
C GLU A 463 -27.50 -21.69 11.65
N GLU A 464 -26.18 -21.85 11.64
CA GLU A 464 -25.49 -22.73 10.68
C GLU A 464 -25.19 -24.08 11.34
N ILE A 465 -25.93 -25.12 10.95
CA ILE A 465 -25.76 -26.49 11.46
C ILE A 465 -24.86 -27.25 10.48
N TRP A 466 -23.79 -27.82 11.01
CA TRP A 466 -22.85 -28.66 10.29
C TRP A 466 -23.15 -30.13 10.56
N HIS A 467 -23.62 -30.83 9.54
CA HIS A 467 -23.88 -32.27 9.58
C HIS A 467 -22.65 -33.00 9.07
N SER A 468 -22.23 -34.03 9.81
CA SER A 468 -21.08 -34.86 9.48
C SER A 468 -21.46 -36.33 9.61
N LYS A 469 -21.44 -37.06 8.49
CA LYS A 469 -21.62 -38.52 8.48
C LYS A 469 -20.33 -39.20 8.05
N ILE A 470 -19.99 -40.33 8.67
CA ILE A 470 -18.90 -41.19 8.18
C ILE A 470 -19.47 -42.02 7.04
N LEU A 471 -18.74 -42.05 5.93
CA LEU A 471 -19.05 -42.88 4.78
C LEU A 471 -18.00 -43.99 4.67
N LEU A 472 -18.43 -45.21 4.41
CA LEU A 472 -17.57 -46.36 4.14
C LEU A 472 -17.91 -46.96 2.78
N GLY A 473 -16.89 -47.35 2.03
CA GLY A 473 -17.05 -48.16 0.84
C GLY A 473 -15.81 -48.99 0.61
N SER A 474 -15.92 -49.99 -0.25
CA SER A 474 -14.80 -50.84 -0.58
C SER A 474 -14.78 -51.19 -2.06
N LEU A 475 -13.57 -51.49 -2.55
CA LEU A 475 -13.31 -51.85 -3.92
C LEU A 475 -12.32 -53.02 -3.93
N THR A 476 -12.73 -54.16 -4.48
CA THR A 476 -11.82 -55.29 -4.69
C THR A 476 -10.87 -54.98 -5.85
N LEU A 477 -9.57 -55.04 -5.59
CA LEU A 477 -8.51 -54.74 -6.56
C LEU A 477 -7.74 -56.02 -6.86
N SER A 478 -7.73 -56.46 -8.12
CA SER A 478 -6.79 -57.49 -8.55
C SER A 478 -5.35 -56.96 -8.48
N ALA A 479 -4.38 -57.86 -8.30
CA ALA A 479 -2.95 -57.50 -8.30
C ALA A 479 -2.53 -56.68 -9.54
N GLU A 480 -3.08 -57.02 -10.71
CA GLU A 480 -2.87 -56.28 -11.96
C GLU A 480 -3.46 -54.86 -11.89
N SER A 481 -4.66 -54.71 -11.34
CA SER A 481 -5.32 -53.43 -11.16
C SER A 481 -4.55 -52.51 -10.21
N TRP A 482 -3.95 -53.08 -9.17
CA TRP A 482 -3.11 -52.34 -8.24
C TRP A 482 -1.83 -51.82 -8.91
N GLN A 483 -1.17 -52.65 -9.72
CA GLN A 483 0.01 -52.22 -10.49
C GLN A 483 -0.33 -51.10 -11.48
N ARG A 484 -1.50 -51.16 -12.12
CA ARG A 484 -1.98 -50.07 -13.01
C ARG A 484 -2.30 -48.80 -12.25
N PHE A 485 -2.89 -48.91 -11.05
CA PHE A 485 -3.13 -47.77 -10.17
C PHE A 485 -1.82 -47.10 -9.73
N HIS A 486 -0.82 -47.88 -9.32
CA HIS A 486 0.47 -47.35 -8.89
C HIS A 486 1.34 -46.82 -10.05
N GLY A 487 1.27 -47.45 -11.23
CA GLY A 487 2.12 -47.10 -12.38
C GLY A 487 1.55 -46.02 -13.30
N GLY A 488 0.22 -45.96 -13.46
CA GLY A 488 -0.46 -45.02 -14.36
C GLY A 488 -1.59 -44.23 -13.70
N GLY A 489 -1.77 -44.40 -12.39
CA GLY A 489 -2.86 -43.79 -11.64
C GLY A 489 -4.22 -44.45 -11.86
N HIS A 490 -4.43 -45.32 -12.84
CA HIS A 490 -5.78 -45.78 -13.22
C HIS A 490 -6.53 -46.44 -12.05
N ILE A 491 -7.64 -45.83 -11.64
CA ILE A 491 -8.55 -46.40 -10.65
C ILE A 491 -9.45 -47.40 -11.38
N PRO A 492 -9.59 -48.64 -10.89
CA PRO A 492 -10.50 -49.60 -11.49
C PRO A 492 -11.95 -49.22 -11.22
N GLY A 493 -12.76 -49.18 -12.28
CA GLY A 493 -14.19 -48.86 -12.22
C GLY A 493 -14.50 -47.37 -12.37
N ASP A 494 -15.73 -47.08 -12.82
CA ASP A 494 -16.19 -45.72 -13.14
C ASP A 494 -16.62 -44.92 -11.90
N SER A 495 -16.85 -45.59 -10.77
CA SER A 495 -17.30 -44.98 -9.52
C SER A 495 -17.12 -45.89 -8.32
N ILE A 496 -16.74 -45.32 -7.17
CA ILE A 496 -16.67 -45.98 -5.87
C ILE A 496 -17.85 -45.47 -5.04
N TYR A 497 -18.82 -46.31 -4.74
CA TYR A 497 -19.97 -45.95 -3.91
C TYR A 497 -19.62 -46.06 -2.43
N LEU A 498 -19.87 -45.00 -1.68
CA LEU A 498 -19.72 -44.95 -0.23
C LEU A 498 -21.11 -44.90 0.42
N ARG A 499 -21.28 -45.68 1.47
CA ARG A 499 -22.51 -45.81 2.25
C ARG A 499 -22.34 -45.16 3.62
N PRO A 500 -23.37 -44.52 4.20
CA PRO A 500 -23.34 -44.09 5.59
C PRO A 500 -22.98 -45.26 6.51
N TRP A 501 -22.03 -45.05 7.42
CA TRP A 501 -21.69 -46.03 8.43
C TRP A 501 -22.74 -46.03 9.54
N GLU A 502 -23.39 -47.17 9.76
CA GLU A 502 -24.45 -47.33 10.76
C GLU A 502 -23.94 -47.77 12.15
N GLY A 503 -22.61 -47.93 12.31
CA GLY A 503 -21.98 -48.41 13.54
C GLY A 503 -21.44 -49.84 13.44
N LEU A 504 -20.92 -50.36 14.54
CA LEU A 504 -20.61 -51.79 14.70
C LEU A 504 -21.90 -52.46 15.17
N GLY A 505 -22.62 -53.09 14.24
CA GLY A 505 -23.81 -53.90 14.53
C GLY A 505 -23.50 -55.22 15.19
#